data_AF-A0A7W2A071-F1
#
_entry.id   AF-A0A7W2A071-F1
#
_cell.length_a   1.000
_cell.length_b   1.000
_cell.length_c   1.000
_cell.angle_alpha   90.00
_cell.angle_beta   90.00
_cell.angle_gamma   90.00
#
_symmetry.space_group_name_H-M   'P 1'
#
loop_
_entity.id
_entity.type
_entity.pdbx_description
1 polymer ?
#
loop_
_entity_poly.entity_id
_entity_poly.type
_entity_poly.pdbx_seq_one_letter_code
_entity_poly.pdbx_strand_id
1 'polypeptide(L)'
;MFKLVLSNPQTQLKNGFEKCRQMHPKVSINGAIGNYHVIGNENKYNVKLFRNERGQKIAECCCKANENGMFCYHIAAAVLAHTGIMRQRQAA
;
A
#
# COMPACT_ATOMS: atom_id res chain seq x y z
N MET A 1 -8.95 -7.83 10.31
CA MET A 1 -8.30 -7.12 9.18
C MET A 1 -8.25 -5.64 9.56
N PHE A 2 -7.07 -5.10 9.85
CA PHE A 2 -6.93 -3.71 10.29
C PHE A 2 -6.88 -2.77 9.08
N LYS A 3 -7.59 -1.64 9.18
CA LYS A 3 -7.72 -0.64 8.12
C LYS A 3 -6.91 0.59 8.49
N LEU A 4 -5.99 0.99 7.62
CA LEU A 4 -5.14 2.14 7.86
C LEU A 4 -5.59 3.30 6.97
N VAL A 5 -5.92 4.43 7.60
CA VAL A 5 -6.24 5.66 6.88
C VAL A 5 -4.94 6.32 6.44
N LEU A 6 -4.77 6.60 5.15
CA LEU A 6 -3.53 7.14 4.59
C LEU A 6 -3.23 8.60 5.01
N SER A 7 -3.94 9.14 5.99
CA SER A 7 -3.74 10.46 6.60
C SER A 7 -3.07 10.40 7.99
N ASN A 8 -2.46 9.26 8.37
CA ASN A 8 -1.82 9.05 9.68
C ASN A 8 -0.51 9.89 9.86
N PRO A 9 0.08 10.03 11.07
CA PRO A 9 1.17 10.97 11.31
C PRO A 9 2.41 10.65 10.47
N GLN A 10 3.07 11.72 10.04
CA GLN A 10 4.14 11.76 9.03
C GLN A 10 5.29 10.77 9.31
N THR A 11 5.57 10.47 10.58
CA THR A 11 6.67 9.59 11.00
C THR A 11 6.46 8.12 10.62
N GLN A 12 5.25 7.58 10.78
CA GLN A 12 4.96 6.19 10.40
C GLN A 12 4.98 6.01 8.88
N LEU A 13 4.46 7.01 8.15
CA LEU A 13 4.51 7.03 6.69
C LEU A 13 5.96 7.04 6.20
N LYS A 14 6.79 7.96 6.73
CA LYS A 14 8.20 8.09 6.34
C LYS A 14 8.97 6.78 6.52
N ASN A 15 8.84 6.13 7.69
CA ASN A 15 9.52 4.87 7.97
C ASN A 15 9.10 3.74 7.01
N GLY A 16 7.81 3.68 6.64
CA GLY A 16 7.33 2.70 5.67
C GLY A 16 7.88 2.93 4.26
N PHE A 17 7.98 4.19 3.83
CA PHE A 17 8.56 4.54 2.53
C PHE A 17 10.08 4.30 2.48
N GLU A 18 10.80 4.62 3.56
CA GLU A 18 12.24 4.35 3.65
C GLU A 18 12.52 2.85 3.55
N LYS A 19 11.78 2.02 4.29
CA LYS A 19 11.89 0.56 4.17
C LYS A 19 11.50 0.06 2.78
N CYS A 20 10.46 0.63 2.17
CA CYS A 20 10.09 0.28 0.79
C CYS A 20 11.22 0.58 -0.19
N ARG A 21 11.91 1.71 -0.02
CA ARG A 21 13.06 2.10 -0.84
C ARG A 21 14.25 1.17 -0.61
N GLN A 22 14.45 0.62 0.58
CA GLN A 22 15.52 -0.33 0.84
C GLN A 22 15.22 -1.73 0.28
N MET A 23 13.99 -2.21 0.45
CA MET A 23 13.61 -3.58 0.09
C MET A 23 13.29 -3.75 -1.40
N HIS A 24 12.99 -2.66 -2.12
CA HIS A 24 12.59 -2.69 -3.53
C HIS A 24 11.56 -3.81 -3.86
N PRO A 25 10.43 -3.89 -3.13
CA PRO A 25 9.48 -4.98 -3.31
C PRO A 25 8.84 -4.92 -4.70
N LYS A 26 8.59 -6.09 -5.29
CA LYS A 26 7.89 -6.18 -6.58
C LYS A 26 6.39 -6.06 -6.37
N VAL A 27 5.73 -5.23 -7.18
CA VAL A 27 4.28 -5.01 -7.11
C VAL A 27 3.64 -5.45 -8.41
N SER A 28 2.54 -6.20 -8.31
CA SER A 28 1.69 -6.55 -9.45
C SER A 28 0.22 -6.34 -9.11
N ILE A 29 -0.61 -6.10 -10.13
CA ILE A 29 -2.06 -5.95 -9.96
C ILE A 29 -2.66 -7.34 -9.72
N ASN A 30 -3.56 -7.44 -8.75
CA ASN A 30 -4.32 -8.65 -8.46
C ASN A 30 -5.77 -8.52 -8.92
N GLY A 31 -6.06 -8.88 -10.16
CA GLY A 31 -7.41 -8.84 -10.75
C GLY A 31 -7.86 -7.43 -11.14
N ALA A 32 -7.93 -6.49 -10.18
CA ALA A 32 -8.38 -5.12 -10.43
C ALA A 32 -7.46 -4.09 -9.76
N ILE A 33 -7.44 -2.88 -10.32
CA ILE A 33 -6.74 -1.75 -9.71
C ILE A 33 -7.35 -1.43 -8.36
N GLY A 34 -6.48 -1.16 -7.38
CA GLY A 34 -6.86 -1.10 -5.98
C GLY A 34 -6.58 -2.43 -5.27
N ASN A 35 -6.41 -3.55 -5.97
CA ASN A 35 -5.94 -4.80 -5.41
C ASN A 35 -4.54 -5.11 -5.94
N TYR A 36 -3.59 -5.30 -5.04
CA TYR A 36 -2.19 -5.48 -5.37
C TYR A 36 -1.61 -6.71 -4.68
N HIS A 37 -0.73 -7.39 -5.39
CA HIS A 37 0.22 -8.33 -4.85
C HIS A 37 1.54 -7.62 -4.65
N VAL A 38 2.05 -7.65 -3.43
CA VAL A 38 3.37 -7.14 -3.10
C VAL A 38 4.23 -8.31 -2.67
N ILE A 39 5.30 -8.55 -3.42
CA ILE A 39 6.28 -9.60 -3.15
C ILE A 39 7.43 -8.96 -2.36
N GLY A 40 7.55 -9.34 -1.10
CA GLY A 40 8.67 -8.97 -0.21
C GLY A 40 9.74 -10.07 -0.21
N ASN A 41 10.51 -10.19 0.89
CA ASN A 41 11.41 -11.31 1.18
C ASN A 41 10.65 -12.65 1.09
N GLU A 42 10.54 -13.19 -0.13
CA GLU A 42 9.98 -14.49 -0.52
C GLU A 42 8.48 -14.69 -0.27
N ASN A 43 7.83 -13.77 0.44
CA ASN A 43 6.42 -13.82 0.77
C ASN A 43 5.61 -12.86 -0.11
N LYS A 44 4.41 -13.32 -0.49
CA LYS A 44 3.44 -12.56 -1.27
C LYS A 44 2.34 -12.03 -0.37
N TYR A 45 2.18 -10.72 -0.35
CA TYR A 45 1.20 -10.02 0.48
C TYR A 45 0.11 -9.41 -0.37
N ASN A 46 -1.14 -9.59 0.07
CA ASN A 46 -2.29 -8.95 -0.53
C ASN A 46 -2.46 -7.56 0.09
N VAL A 47 -2.49 -6.54 -0.77
CA VAL A 47 -2.74 -5.15 -0.37
C VAL A 47 -3.96 -4.62 -1.11
N LYS A 48 -4.88 -4.03 -0.36
CA LYS A 48 -6.07 -3.38 -0.93
C LYS A 48 -6.02 -1.88 -0.65
N LEU A 49 -6.28 -1.09 -1.67
CA LEU A 49 -6.39 0.35 -1.65
C LEU A 49 -7.77 0.73 -2.18
N PHE A 50 -8.56 1.40 -1.35
CA PHE A 50 -9.93 1.79 -1.69
C PHE A 50 -10.32 3.08 -0.96
N ARG A 51 -11.47 3.64 -1.35
CA ARG A 51 -12.09 4.74 -0.62
C ARG A 51 -13.23 4.18 0.21
N ASN A 52 -13.35 4.60 1.47
CA ASN A 52 -14.52 4.26 2.28
C ASN A 52 -15.73 5.13 1.89
N GLU A 53 -16.88 4.86 2.50
CA GLU A 53 -18.14 5.61 2.31
C GLU A 53 -18.01 7.11 2.63
N ARG A 54 -17.03 7.46 3.47
CA ARG A 54 -16.69 8.85 3.83
C ARG A 54 -15.69 9.50 2.86
N GLY A 55 -15.34 8.83 1.77
CA GLY A 55 -14.38 9.29 0.76
C GLY A 55 -12.91 9.24 1.18
N GLN A 56 -12.60 8.73 2.37
CA GLN A 56 -11.23 8.62 2.90
C GLN A 56 -10.48 7.51 2.20
N LYS A 57 -9.20 7.73 1.89
CA LYS A 57 -8.32 6.72 1.28
C LYS A 57 -7.84 5.74 2.35
N ILE A 58 -8.22 4.49 2.18
CA ILE A 58 -7.91 3.39 3.08
C ILE A 58 -6.94 2.44 2.40
N ALA A 59 -5.99 1.92 3.19
CA ALA A 59 -5.14 0.82 2.82
C ALA A 59 -5.28 -0.34 3.80
N GLU A 60 -5.28 -1.56 3.28
CA GLU A 60 -5.32 -2.80 4.04
C GLU A 60 -4.21 -3.73 3.56
N CYS A 61 -3.50 -4.36 4.50
CA CYS A 61 -2.52 -5.40 4.20
C CYS A 61 -2.65 -6.55 5.21
N CYS A 62 -2.43 -7.78 4.77
CA CYS A 62 -2.49 -8.97 5.62
C CYS A 62 -1.18 -9.25 6.39
N CYS A 63 -0.34 -8.23 6.66
CA CYS A 63 0.91 -8.43 7.39
C CYS A 63 0.78 -8.00 8.85
N LYS A 64 1.60 -8.60 9.72
CA LYS A 64 1.63 -8.32 11.18
C LYS A 64 1.79 -6.83 11.51
N ALA A 65 2.55 -6.09 10.72
CA ALA A 65 2.72 -4.66 10.93
C ALA A 65 1.39 -3.90 10.80
N ASN A 66 0.59 -4.23 9.78
CA ASN A 66 -0.73 -3.62 9.60
C ASN A 66 -1.73 -4.11 10.67
N GLU A 67 -1.62 -5.36 11.12
CA GLU A 67 -2.41 -5.87 12.26
C GLU A 67 -2.14 -5.08 13.55
N ASN A 68 -0.91 -4.62 13.74
CA ASN A 68 -0.53 -3.75 14.85
C ASN A 68 -0.86 -2.26 14.60
N GLY A 69 -1.64 -1.94 13.56
CA GLY A 69 -2.00 -0.57 13.21
C GLY A 69 -0.86 0.27 12.63
N MET A 70 0.25 -0.35 12.22
CA MET A 70 1.41 0.34 11.67
C MET A 70 1.40 0.41 10.14
N PHE A 71 1.94 1.49 9.61
CA PHE A 71 2.14 1.65 8.17
C PHE A 71 3.28 0.76 7.66
N CYS A 72 2.93 -0.37 7.04
CA CYS A 72 3.90 -1.32 6.51
C CYS A 72 4.45 -0.89 5.14
N TYR A 73 5.68 -1.32 4.83
CA TYR A 73 6.30 -1.03 3.54
C TYR A 73 5.56 -1.68 2.35
N HIS A 74 4.74 -2.72 2.58
CA HIS A 74 3.89 -3.30 1.53
C HIS A 74 2.81 -2.31 1.07
N ILE A 75 2.17 -1.62 2.02
CA ILE A 75 1.20 -0.57 1.69
C ILE A 75 1.91 0.57 0.97
N ALA A 76 3.10 0.98 1.45
CA ALA A 76 3.90 2.00 0.78
C ALA A 76 4.17 1.65 -0.69
N ALA A 77 4.62 0.42 -0.96
CA ALA A 77 4.89 -0.07 -2.30
C ALA A 77 3.64 -0.05 -3.20
N ALA A 78 2.52 -0.56 -2.69
CA ALA A 78 1.26 -0.58 -3.42
C ALA A 78 0.75 0.84 -3.72
N VAL A 79 0.88 1.77 -2.77
CA VAL A 79 0.49 3.17 -2.95
C VAL A 79 1.33 3.83 -4.04
N LEU A 80 2.65 3.65 -4.05
CA LEU A 80 3.52 4.19 -5.09
C LEU A 80 3.15 3.66 -6.48
N ALA A 81 2.96 2.34 -6.59
CA ALA A 81 2.54 1.71 -7.84
C ALA A 81 1.17 2.23 -8.30
N HIS A 82 0.19 2.31 -7.39
CA HIS A 82 -1.14 2.83 -7.67
C HIS A 82 -1.09 4.27 -8.17
N THR A 83 -0.37 5.16 -7.50
CA THR A 83 -0.22 6.56 -7.92
C THR A 83 0.43 6.67 -9.30
N GLY A 84 1.46 5.86 -9.58
CA GLY A 84 2.08 5.81 -10.91
C GLY A 84 1.09 5.40 -12.00
N ILE A 85 0.34 4.31 -11.78
CA ILE A 85 -0.69 3.81 -12.71
C ILE A 85 -1.80 4.85 -12.92
N MET A 86 -2.28 5.48 -11.83
CA MET A 86 -3.32 6.52 -11.92
C MET A 86 -2.84 7.73 -12.71
N ARG A 87 -1.60 8.16 -12.49
CA ARG A 87 -1.02 9.29 -13.23
C ARG A 87 -0.91 9.00 -14.73
N GLN A 88 -0.46 7.80 -15.09
CA GLN A 88 -0.39 7.38 -16.50
C GLN A 88 -1.78 7.38 -17.16
N ARG A 89 -2.81 6.95 -16.43
CA ARG A 89 -4.20 6.94 -16.92
C ARG A 89 -4.84 8.32 -17.05
N GLN A 90 -4.37 9.32 -16.31
CA GLN A 90 -4.84 10.69 -16.44
C GLN A 90 -4.18 11.42 -17.62
N ALA A 91 -3.03 10.93 -18.08
CA ALA A 91 -2.27 11.51 -19.18
C ALA A 91 -2.63 10.89 -20.55
N ALA A 92 -3.46 9.85 -20.57
CA ALA A 92 -3.97 9.17 -21.76
C ALA A 92 -5.43 9.56 -21.98
#